data_AF-A0A354WEP9-F1
#
_entry.id   AF-A0A354WEP9-F1
#
_cell.length_a   1.000
_cell.length_b   1.000
_cell.length_c   1.000
_cell.angle_alpha   90.00
_cell.angle_beta   90.00
_cell.angle_gamma   90.00
#
_symmetry.space_group_name_H-M   'P 1'
#
loop_
_entity.id
_entity.type
_entity.pdbx_description
1 polymer ?
#
loop_
_entity_poly.entity_id
_entity_poly.type
_entity_poly.pdbx_seq_one_letter_code
_entity_poly.pdbx_strand_id
1 'polypeptide(L)' 'MAQLEKYRNSIKKVLTEYHEWVSGSANLDQESCLVFDEIHDQYFWLFMGWEGKKKIRNIQVHIRIKNNKIYIEED' A
#
# COMPACT_ATOMS: atom_id res chain seq x y z
N MET A 1 -17.72 3.69 14.21
CA MET A 1 -16.75 4.78 14.37
C MET A 1 -15.40 4.25 14.87
N ALA A 2 -15.24 3.92 16.17
CA ALA A 2 -13.94 3.49 16.72
C ALA A 2 -13.29 2.28 16.03
N GLN A 3 -14.08 1.27 15.63
CA GLN A 3 -13.55 0.09 14.95
C GLN A 3 -13.01 0.38 13.55
N LEU A 4 -13.69 1.25 12.81
CA LEU A 4 -13.26 1.65 11.46
C LEU A 4 -11.94 2.41 11.55
N GLU A 5 -11.88 3.43 12.41
CA GLU A 5 -10.65 4.19 12.67
C GLU A 5 -9.50 3.30 13.13
N LYS A 6 -9.77 2.29 13.97
CA LYS A 6 -8.77 1.30 14.35
C LYS A 6 -8.22 0.56 13.14
N TYR A 7 -9.08 0.07 12.24
CA TYR A 7 -8.63 -0.60 11.02
C TYR A 7 -7.83 0.32 10.10
N ARG A 8 -8.32 1.54 9.84
CA ARG A 8 -7.62 2.53 9.01
C ARG A 8 -6.22 2.80 9.54
N ASN A 9 -6.09 3.03 10.85
CA ASN A 9 -4.81 3.30 11.49
C ASN A 9 -3.89 2.08 11.46
N SER A 10 -4.40 0.88 11.73
CA SER A 10 -3.61 -0.35 11.64
C SER A 10 -3.11 -0.62 10.22
N ILE A 11 -3.96 -0.48 9.19
CA ILE A 11 -3.58 -0.70 7.80
C ILE A 11 -2.52 0.29 7.35
N LYS A 12 -2.75 1.60 7.57
CA LYS A 12 -1.77 2.64 7.23
C LYS A 12 -0.42 2.39 7.94
N LYS A 13 -0.46 2.07 9.24
CA LYS A 13 0.75 1.79 10.01
C LYS A 13 1.55 0.63 9.40
N VAL A 14 0.89 -0.51 9.17
CA VAL A 14 1.54 -1.70 8.59
C VAL A 14 2.12 -1.37 7.21
N LEU A 15 1.32 -0.79 6.31
CA LEU A 15 1.81 -0.48 4.96
C LEU A 15 2.99 0.50 4.97
N THR A 16 2.95 1.53 5.83
CA THR A 16 4.08 2.46 5.99
C THR A 16 5.33 1.78 6.53
N GLU A 17 5.21 0.96 7.59
CA GLU A 17 6.36 0.26 8.19
C GLU A 17 7.04 -0.69 7.19
N TYR A 18 6.25 -1.47 6.43
CA TYR A 18 6.79 -2.36 5.40
C TYR A 18 7.40 -1.59 4.23
N HIS A 19 6.75 -0.52 3.78
CA HIS A 19 7.28 0.35 2.74
C HIS A 19 8.63 0.96 3.14
N GLU A 20 8.76 1.47 4.37
CA GLU A 20 10.00 2.03 4.91
C GLU A 20 11.10 0.98 5.03
N TRP A 21 10.76 -0.21 5.51
CA TRP A 21 11.70 -1.32 5.61
C TRP A 21 12.26 -1.73 4.24
N VAL A 22 11.38 -1.84 3.24
CA VAL A 22 11.77 -2.17 1.87
C VAL A 22 12.55 -1.03 1.22
N SER A 23 12.07 0.21 1.33
CA SER A 23 12.74 1.41 0.78
C SER A 23 14.12 1.67 1.40
N GLY A 24 14.35 1.25 2.66
CA GLY A 24 15.64 1.34 3.33
C GLY A 24 16.66 0.30 2.85
N SER A 25 16.24 -0.69 2.06
CA SER A 25 17.16 -1.63 1.42
C SER A 25 17.84 -0.98 0.22
N ALA A 26 19.18 -1.03 0.16
CA ALA A 26 20.02 -0.27 -0.77
C ALA A 26 19.88 -0.63 -2.27
N ASN A 27 18.89 -1.46 -2.65
CA ASN A 27 18.80 -2.09 -3.97
C ASN A 27 17.46 -1.86 -4.70
N LEU A 28 16.66 -0.86 -4.30
CA LEU A 28 15.46 -0.52 -5.05
C LEU A 28 15.78 0.46 -6.18
N ASP A 29 15.97 -0.10 -7.37
CA ASP A 29 15.99 0.67 -8.63
C ASP A 29 14.59 1.20 -8.99
N GLN A 30 13.54 0.71 -8.33
CA GLN A 30 12.14 1.03 -8.61
C GLN A 30 11.58 1.96 -7.55
N GLU A 31 10.87 3.00 -7.98
CA GLU A 31 10.12 3.87 -7.07
C GLU A 31 8.94 3.09 -6.48
N SER A 32 8.63 3.36 -5.22
CA SER A 32 7.45 2.78 -4.57
C SER A 32 6.59 3.87 -3.95
N CYS A 33 5.28 3.65 -3.91
CA CYS A 33 4.30 4.65 -3.49
C CYS A 33 3.18 4.00 -2.67
N LEU A 34 2.80 4.71 -1.61
CA LEU A 34 1.62 4.40 -0.80
C LEU A 34 0.47 5.31 -1.22
N VAL A 35 -0.71 4.72 -1.43
CA VAL A 35 -1.93 5.46 -1.74
C VAL A 35 -2.99 5.09 -0.72
N PHE A 36 -3.41 6.08 0.06
CA PHE A 36 -4.43 5.92 1.09
C PHE A 36 -5.66 6.75 0.73
N ASP A 37 -6.74 6.07 0.36
CA ASP A 37 -8.04 6.67 0.13
C ASP A 37 -8.97 6.30 1.28
N GLU A 38 -9.01 7.14 2.31
CA GLU A 38 -9.87 6.94 3.48
C GLU A 38 -11.35 7.25 3.22
N ILE A 39 -11.66 7.95 2.12
CA ILE A 39 -13.05 8.24 1.73
C ILE A 39 -13.70 6.97 1.19
N HIS A 40 -12.96 6.20 0.39
CA HIS A 40 -13.43 4.96 -0.23
C HIS A 40 -12.89 3.68 0.44
N ASP A 41 -12.15 3.84 1.54
CA ASP A 41 -11.49 2.78 2.29
C ASP A 41 -10.63 1.85 1.40
N GLN A 42 -9.82 2.43 0.52
CA GLN A 42 -8.87 1.72 -0.34
C GLN A 42 -7.43 2.09 0.03
N TYR A 43 -6.57 1.09 0.14
CA TYR A 43 -5.18 1.26 0.56
C TYR A 43 -4.29 0.44 -0.37
N PHE A 44 -3.33 1.09 -1.01
CA PHE A 44 -2.42 0.46 -1.95
C PHE A 44 -0.97 0.72 -1.59
N TRP A 45 -0.13 -0.26 -1.87
CA TRP A 45 1.30 -0.09 -2.06
C TRP A 45 1.67 -0.59 -3.46
N LEU A 46 2.37 0.24 -4.22
CA LEU A 46 2.72 -0.05 -5.60
C LEU A 46 4.17 0.32 -5.93
N PHE A 47 4.77 -0.47 -6.80
CA PHE A 47 6.01 -0.11 -7.50
C PHE A 47 5.67 0.57 -8.82
N MET A 48 6.41 1.62 -9.12
CA MET A 48 6.27 2.41 -10.34
C MET A 48 7.63 2.89 -10.83
N GLY A 49 7.67 3.25 -12.11
CA GLY A 49 8.86 3.83 -12.72
C GLY A 49 9.13 3.25 -14.09
N TRP A 50 10.41 3.20 -14.45
CA TRP A 50 10.86 2.76 -15.76
C TRP A 50 12.11 1.90 -15.64
N GLU A 51 12.11 0.79 -16.36
CA GLU A 51 13.32 -0.01 -16.61
C GLU A 51 13.67 0.14 -18.09
N GLY A 52 14.60 1.06 -18.36
CA GLY A 52 14.89 1.51 -19.72
C GLY A 52 13.64 2.12 -20.39
N LYS A 53 13.10 1.45 -21.43
CA LYS A 53 11.88 1.88 -22.13
C LYS A 53 10.61 1.17 -21.64
N LYS A 54 10.72 0.23 -20.69
CA LYS A 54 9.59 -0.52 -20.16
C LYS A 54 9.01 0.23 -18.96
N LYS A 55 7.72 0.56 -19.03
CA LYS A 55 6.99 1.12 -17.89
C LYS A 55 6.74 0.05 -16.85
N ILE A 56 7.07 0.35 -15.60
CA ILE A 56 6.75 -0.49 -14.45
C ILE A 56 5.55 0.14 -13.73
N ARG A 57 4.54 -0.69 -13.47
CA ARG A 57 3.40 -0.37 -12.62
C ARG A 57 2.88 -1.68 -12.05
N ASN A 58 3.28 -1.99 -10.82
CA ASN A 58 2.89 -3.21 -10.14
C ASN A 58 2.25 -2.90 -8.79
N ILE A 59 1.10 -3.48 -8.51
CA ILE A 59 0.50 -3.41 -7.18
C ILE A 59 1.20 -4.47 -6.35
N GLN A 60 1.82 -4.07 -5.23
CA GLN A 60 2.41 -4.99 -4.27
C GLN A 60 1.37 -5.44 -3.26
N VAL A 61 0.61 -4.48 -2.72
CA VAL A 61 -0.43 -4.77 -1.75
C VAL A 61 -1.65 -3.95 -2.08
N HIS A 62 -2.82 -4.58 -2.03
CA HIS A 62 -4.12 -3.90 -2.06
C HIS A 62 -4.99 -4.39 -0.92
N ILE A 63 -5.33 -3.48 -0.02
CA ILE A 63 -6.23 -3.71 1.09
C ILE A 63 -7.44 -2.79 0.94
N ARG A 64 -8.64 -3.31 1.22
CA ARG A 64 -9.84 -2.48 1.38
C ARG A 64 -10.61 -2.81 2.63
N ILE A 65 -11.33 -1.82 3.16
CA ILE A 65 -12.33 -2.06 4.22
C ILE A 65 -13.70 -2.05 3.58
N LYS A 66 -14.47 -3.11 3.77
CA LYS A 66 -15.85 -3.21 3.28
C LYS A 66 -16.73 -3.88 4.31
N ASN A 67 -17.90 -3.32 4.60
CA ASN A 67 -18.84 -3.88 5.59
C ASN A 67 -18.17 -4.17 6.96
N ASN A 68 -17.34 -3.24 7.44
CA ASN A 68 -16.56 -3.37 8.68
C ASN A 68 -15.62 -4.59 8.74
N LYS A 69 -15.13 -5.07 7.59
CA LYS A 69 -14.12 -6.12 7.50
C LYS A 69 -12.98 -5.68 6.61
N ILE A 70 -11.79 -6.18 6.89
CA ILE A 70 -10.59 -5.98 6.08
C ILE A 70 -10.55 -7.07 5.01
N TYR A 71 -10.32 -6.69 3.77
CA TYR A 71 -10.09 -7.58 2.64
C TYR A 71 -8.69 -7.30 2.11
N ILE A 72 -7.90 -8.36 1.95
CA ILE A 72 -6.62 -8.33 1.25
C ILE A 72 -6.95 -8.82 -0.16
N GLU A 73 -6.90 -7.91 -1.12
CA GLU A 73 -7.21 -8.20 -2.53
C GLU A 73 -5.95 -8.63 -3.28
N GLU A 74 -4.77 -8.15 -2.87
CA GLU A 74 -3.44 -8.49 -3.41
C GLU A 74 -2.39 -8.41 -2.29
N ASP A 75 -1.44 -9.36 -2.25
CA ASP A 75 -0.24 -9.44 -1.38
C ASP A 75 0.84 -10.31 -2.04
#